data_AF-A0A955X3G2-F1
#
_entry.id   AF-A0A955X3G2-F1
#
_cell.length_a   1.000
_cell.length_b   1.000
_cell.length_c   1.000
_cell.angle_alpha   90.00
_cell.angle_beta   90.00
_cell.angle_gamma   90.00
#
_symmetry.space_group_name_H-M   'P 1'
#
loop_
_entity.id
_entity.type
_entity.pdbx_description
1 polymer ?
#
loop_
_entity_poly.entity_id
_entity_poly.type
_entity_poly.pdbx_seq_one_letter_code
_entity_poly.pdbx_strand_id
1 'polypeptide(L)'
;METILNWARGNLTSEERIWTAAAPALLLGSYFLVGALVYAVRVMMKGGYHDAEVESRGSTPILGMWARNYFAWIMRPVWGFFARFEIPPNAVTTLSVLLAAAAGVSVAVGRFALGGWLYLFAGACDFIDGRLARTTGKASPAGAALDSVLDRYAESAMMIGLAWYYRDNWVLFPVLLALMGSTMVSYVRARGEGLGVDVKVGLMQRPERLVILGVAVAFSPILAAWYVPNDPHPMHRLAVVAIVILAASTQFTAAHRLVHVVHALDPRTTAKWRKTTGRGSLLRNTIAAVVATAVDFAIFAALVHLANVTPWLATAAGCVVGGVVNFTINRVWTFASNGHPIGEAWRYTFVSTSSALLNSGGVAVLLFLPNLDQHLAWAVVRAAVFVAWNYPLQRDYVFTETDDLDEAEPSAC
;
A
#
# COMPACT_ATOMS: atom_id res chain seq x y z
N MET A 1 -16.94 37.25 -15.25
CA MET A 1 -15.88 37.10 -14.23
C MET A 1 -16.26 36.07 -13.19
N GLU A 2 -17.47 36.16 -12.61
CA GLU A 2 -17.96 35.26 -11.56
C GLU A 2 -18.04 33.78 -11.99
N THR A 3 -18.49 33.48 -13.20
CA THR A 3 -18.50 32.12 -13.78
C THR A 3 -17.10 31.49 -13.85
N ILE A 4 -16.09 32.27 -14.24
CA ILE A 4 -14.70 31.81 -14.34
C ILE A 4 -14.13 31.56 -12.94
N LEU A 5 -14.44 32.43 -11.98
CA LEU A 5 -14.01 32.28 -10.58
C LEU A 5 -14.69 31.08 -9.92
N ASN A 6 -15.98 30.84 -10.17
CA ASN A 6 -16.71 29.68 -9.68
C ASN A 6 -16.17 28.38 -10.27
N TRP A 7 -15.91 28.38 -11.59
CA TRP A 7 -15.26 27.27 -12.27
C TRP A 7 -13.85 27.00 -11.70
N ALA A 8 -13.04 28.04 -11.48
CA ALA A 8 -11.69 27.92 -10.93
C ALA A 8 -11.68 27.41 -9.47
N ARG A 9 -12.67 27.82 -8.66
CA ARG A 9 -12.82 27.42 -7.26
C ARG A 9 -13.56 26.08 -7.06
N GLY A 10 -13.96 25.41 -8.14
CA GLY A 10 -14.66 24.12 -8.07
C GLY A 10 -16.15 24.20 -7.71
N ASN A 11 -16.73 25.40 -7.66
CA ASN A 11 -18.17 25.62 -7.48
C ASN A 11 -18.92 25.35 -8.80
N LEU A 12 -18.96 24.09 -9.21
CA LEU A 12 -19.59 23.62 -10.44
C LEU A 12 -21.03 23.16 -10.17
N THR A 13 -21.92 23.47 -11.11
CA THR A 13 -23.26 22.90 -11.19
C THR A 13 -23.21 21.37 -11.42
N SER A 14 -24.32 20.68 -11.14
CA SER A 14 -24.41 19.23 -11.37
C SER A 14 -24.16 18.84 -12.83
N GLU A 15 -24.65 19.65 -13.78
CA GLU A 15 -24.43 19.44 -15.21
C GLU A 15 -22.94 19.60 -15.57
N GLU A 16 -22.28 20.67 -15.10
CA GLU A 16 -20.86 20.89 -15.35
C GLU A 16 -19.99 19.78 -14.75
N ARG A 17 -20.34 19.26 -13.57
CA ARG A 17 -19.65 18.11 -12.95
C ARG A 17 -19.73 16.87 -13.83
N ILE A 18 -20.90 16.59 -14.40
CA ILE A 18 -21.10 15.44 -15.29
C ILE A 18 -20.30 15.62 -16.59
N TRP A 19 -20.42 16.77 -17.25
CA TRP A 19 -19.77 16.98 -18.54
C TRP A 19 -18.25 17.11 -18.45
N THR A 20 -17.72 17.72 -17.40
CA THR A 20 -16.26 17.78 -17.19
C THR A 20 -15.65 16.38 -16.95
N ALA A 21 -16.42 15.45 -16.38
CA ALA A 21 -16.01 14.06 -16.25
C ALA A 21 -16.22 13.26 -17.55
N ALA A 22 -17.39 13.38 -18.18
CA ALA A 22 -17.82 12.54 -19.30
C ALA A 22 -17.23 12.97 -20.65
N ALA A 23 -17.07 14.27 -20.93
CA ALA A 23 -16.63 14.73 -22.26
C ALA A 23 -15.23 14.20 -22.65
N PRO A 24 -14.20 14.25 -21.77
CA PRO A 24 -12.91 13.64 -22.10
C PRO A 24 -13.00 12.12 -22.25
N ALA A 25 -13.85 11.45 -21.45
CA ALA A 25 -14.10 10.01 -21.56
C ALA A 25 -14.70 9.64 -22.91
N LEU A 26 -15.69 10.40 -23.38
CA LEU A 26 -16.36 10.16 -24.67
C LEU A 26 -15.40 10.43 -25.83
N LEU A 27 -14.57 11.47 -25.74
CA LEU A 27 -13.58 11.79 -26.76
C LEU A 27 -12.48 10.73 -26.84
N LEU A 28 -11.89 10.34 -25.70
CA LEU A 28 -10.89 9.28 -25.67
C LEU A 28 -11.50 7.93 -26.03
N GLY A 29 -12.66 7.60 -25.47
CA GLY A 29 -13.39 6.37 -25.75
C GLY A 29 -13.73 6.22 -27.22
N SER A 30 -14.23 7.28 -27.87
CA SER A 30 -14.49 7.26 -29.31
C SER A 30 -13.21 7.10 -30.12
N TYR A 31 -12.12 7.80 -29.77
CA TYR A 31 -10.81 7.64 -30.40
C TYR A 31 -10.30 6.19 -30.33
N PHE A 32 -10.32 5.58 -29.14
CA PHE A 32 -9.90 4.18 -28.98
C PHE A 32 -10.89 3.22 -29.66
N LEU A 33 -12.20 3.37 -29.53
CA LEU A 33 -13.16 2.48 -30.19
C LEU A 33 -13.04 2.52 -31.72
N VAL A 34 -12.99 3.70 -32.32
CA VAL A 34 -12.78 3.86 -33.77
C VAL A 34 -11.44 3.25 -34.16
N GLY A 35 -10.37 3.53 -33.39
CA GLY A 35 -9.07 2.94 -33.63
C GLY A 35 -9.06 1.41 -33.54
N ALA A 36 -9.83 0.82 -32.62
CA ALA A 36 -9.94 -0.64 -32.47
C ALA A 36 -10.65 -1.28 -33.67
N LEU A 37 -11.69 -0.64 -34.21
CA LEU A 37 -12.36 -1.07 -35.44
C LEU A 37 -11.38 -1.01 -36.64
N VAL A 38 -10.65 0.09 -36.79
CA VAL A 38 -9.64 0.24 -37.84
C VAL A 38 -8.52 -0.79 -37.66
N TYR A 39 -8.09 -1.05 -36.43
CA TYR A 39 -7.08 -2.05 -36.12
C TYR A 39 -7.56 -3.47 -36.46
N ALA A 40 -8.81 -3.82 -36.14
CA ALA A 40 -9.39 -5.11 -36.49
C ALA A 40 -9.40 -5.32 -38.02
N VAL A 41 -9.81 -4.29 -38.79
CA VAL A 41 -9.73 -4.32 -40.26
C VAL A 41 -8.29 -4.51 -40.74
N ARG A 42 -7.35 -3.77 -40.14
CA ARG A 42 -5.92 -3.94 -40.45
C ARG A 42 -5.44 -5.37 -40.17
N VAL A 43 -5.82 -5.97 -39.04
CA VAL A 43 -5.42 -7.34 -38.68
C VAL A 43 -5.91 -8.33 -39.73
N MET A 44 -7.15 -8.18 -40.20
CA MET A 44 -7.70 -9.02 -41.27
C MET A 44 -6.97 -8.84 -42.61
N MET A 45 -6.55 -7.62 -42.95
CA MET A 45 -5.94 -7.33 -44.25
C MET A 45 -4.42 -7.50 -44.31
N LYS A 46 -3.71 -7.16 -43.22
CA LYS A 46 -2.24 -6.99 -43.17
C LYS A 46 -1.59 -7.69 -41.97
N GLY A 47 -2.37 -8.42 -41.16
CA GLY A 47 -1.88 -9.07 -39.94
C GLY A 47 -1.72 -8.13 -38.74
N GLY A 48 -1.36 -8.71 -37.59
CA GLY A 48 -1.16 -8.01 -36.32
C GLY A 48 -0.02 -7.00 -36.35
N TYR A 49 -0.15 -5.92 -35.57
CA TYR A 49 1.02 -5.15 -35.16
C TYR A 49 1.81 -5.95 -34.15
N HIS A 50 3.12 -5.99 -34.32
CA HIS A 50 4.03 -6.67 -33.41
C HIS A 50 5.03 -5.63 -32.90
N ASP A 51 5.15 -5.57 -31.58
CA ASP A 51 5.99 -4.61 -30.89
C ASP A 51 6.90 -5.36 -29.93
N ALA A 52 8.17 -5.49 -30.30
CA ALA A 52 9.11 -6.35 -29.58
C ALA A 52 9.27 -6.00 -28.09
N GLU A 53 9.08 -4.73 -27.70
CA GLU A 53 9.10 -4.33 -26.28
C GLU A 53 7.81 -4.73 -25.56
N VAL A 54 6.65 -4.61 -26.21
CA VAL A 54 5.38 -5.00 -25.60
C VAL A 54 5.37 -6.51 -25.38
N GLU A 55 5.84 -7.26 -26.38
CA GLU A 55 5.91 -8.71 -26.37
C GLU A 55 6.92 -9.24 -25.35
N SER A 56 8.08 -8.59 -25.19
CA SER A 56 9.08 -8.98 -24.17
C SER A 56 8.60 -8.79 -22.73
N ARG A 57 7.62 -7.91 -22.50
CA ARG A 57 6.99 -7.70 -21.18
C ARG A 57 5.84 -8.68 -20.90
N GLY A 58 5.55 -9.64 -21.78
CA GLY A 58 4.51 -10.68 -21.60
C GLY A 58 3.06 -10.14 -21.66
N SER A 59 2.05 -10.94 -21.31
CA SER A 59 0.67 -10.47 -21.11
C SER A 59 0.37 -10.33 -19.62
N THR A 60 -0.45 -9.35 -19.23
CA THR A 60 -0.97 -9.26 -17.85
C THR A 60 -2.35 -9.93 -17.78
N PRO A 61 -2.82 -10.34 -16.59
CA PRO A 61 -4.17 -10.91 -16.43
C PRO A 61 -5.29 -9.96 -16.90
N ILE A 62 -5.02 -8.65 -16.90
CA ILE A 62 -5.99 -7.60 -17.23
C ILE A 62 -5.95 -7.23 -18.72
N LEU A 63 -4.77 -7.26 -19.35
CA LEU A 63 -4.55 -6.85 -20.74
C LEU A 63 -3.85 -7.97 -21.53
N GLY A 64 -4.64 -8.66 -22.36
CA GLY A 64 -4.12 -9.65 -23.31
C GLY A 64 -3.21 -9.03 -24.37
N MET A 65 -2.36 -9.85 -25.01
CA MET A 65 -1.34 -9.37 -25.97
C MET A 65 -1.96 -8.57 -27.13
N TRP A 66 -3.14 -8.97 -27.60
CA TRP A 66 -3.88 -8.23 -28.63
C TRP A 66 -4.14 -6.77 -28.24
N ALA A 67 -4.63 -6.54 -27.02
CA ALA A 67 -4.96 -5.21 -26.53
C ALA A 67 -3.70 -4.36 -26.34
N ARG A 68 -2.59 -4.97 -25.91
CA ARG A 68 -1.31 -4.27 -25.77
C ARG A 68 -0.69 -3.87 -27.11
N ASN A 69 -0.72 -4.77 -28.10
CA ASN A 69 -0.25 -4.48 -29.45
C ASN A 69 -1.15 -3.45 -30.14
N TYR A 70 -2.46 -3.52 -29.91
CA TYR A 70 -3.39 -2.48 -30.32
C TYR A 70 -3.05 -1.12 -29.68
N PHE A 71 -2.84 -1.07 -28.37
CA PHE A 71 -2.46 0.15 -27.64
C PHE A 71 -1.16 0.75 -28.18
N ALA A 72 -0.14 -0.07 -28.41
CA ALA A 72 1.10 0.39 -29.01
C ALA A 72 0.89 0.92 -30.44
N TRP A 73 0.07 0.24 -31.25
CA TRP A 73 -0.21 0.71 -32.59
C TRP A 73 -0.93 2.07 -32.60
N ILE A 74 -1.97 2.24 -31.77
CA ILE A 74 -2.75 3.48 -31.75
C ILE A 74 -1.98 4.65 -31.14
N MET A 75 -1.08 4.40 -30.18
CA MET A 75 -0.23 5.43 -29.58
C MET A 75 0.99 5.79 -30.43
N ARG A 76 1.33 4.98 -31.44
CA ARG A 76 2.50 5.19 -32.32
C ARG A 76 2.60 6.57 -32.96
N PRO A 77 1.51 7.17 -33.49
CA PRO A 77 1.56 8.52 -34.03
C PRO A 77 1.97 9.56 -32.99
N VAL A 78 1.62 9.35 -31.71
CA VAL A 78 1.89 10.29 -30.62
C VAL A 78 3.38 10.35 -30.33
N TRP A 79 4.03 9.23 -29.98
CA TRP A 79 5.49 9.27 -29.75
C TRP A 79 6.28 9.47 -31.04
N GLY A 80 5.74 9.07 -32.20
CA GLY A 80 6.33 9.34 -33.51
C GLY A 80 6.35 10.84 -33.82
N PHE A 81 5.32 11.58 -33.43
CA PHE A 81 5.29 13.04 -33.48
C PHE A 81 6.40 13.62 -32.59
N PHE A 82 6.47 13.22 -31.31
CA PHE A 82 7.53 13.69 -30.40
C PHE A 82 8.93 13.41 -30.94
N ALA A 83 9.16 12.22 -31.50
CA ALA A 83 10.43 11.83 -32.11
C ALA A 83 10.76 12.67 -33.35
N ARG A 84 9.77 12.93 -34.22
CA ARG A 84 9.95 13.73 -35.45
C ARG A 84 10.33 15.17 -35.16
N PHE A 85 9.80 15.75 -34.08
CA PHE A 85 10.14 17.10 -33.64
C PHE A 85 11.33 17.15 -32.67
N GLU A 86 12.02 16.02 -32.50
CA GLU A 86 13.20 15.87 -31.64
C GLU A 86 12.98 16.33 -30.19
N ILE A 87 11.73 16.26 -29.72
CA ILE A 87 11.37 16.67 -28.36
C ILE A 87 12.16 15.79 -27.37
N PRO A 88 12.91 16.38 -26.41
CA PRO A 88 13.72 15.59 -25.50
C PRO A 88 12.84 14.79 -24.52
N PRO A 89 13.16 13.53 -24.22
CA PRO A 89 12.40 12.71 -23.26
C PRO A 89 12.19 13.40 -21.91
N ASN A 90 13.23 14.04 -21.37
CA ASN A 90 13.16 14.76 -20.09
C ASN A 90 12.13 15.91 -20.09
N ALA A 91 11.82 16.52 -21.25
CA ALA A 91 10.76 17.52 -21.32
C ALA A 91 9.37 16.88 -21.18
N VAL A 92 9.18 15.68 -21.72
CA VAL A 92 7.94 14.90 -21.54
C VAL A 92 7.80 14.44 -20.09
N THR A 93 8.89 14.01 -19.44
CA THR A 93 8.93 13.70 -18.00
C THR A 93 8.58 14.93 -17.16
N THR A 94 9.15 16.09 -17.48
CA THR A 94 8.85 17.34 -16.77
C THR A 94 7.38 17.73 -16.94
N LEU A 95 6.83 17.60 -18.15
CA LEU A 95 5.42 17.84 -18.42
C LEU A 95 4.53 16.88 -17.60
N SER A 96 4.88 15.61 -17.50
CA SER A 96 4.17 14.62 -16.67
C SER A 96 4.08 15.09 -15.22
N VAL A 97 5.20 15.53 -14.63
CA VAL A 97 5.23 16.04 -13.25
C VAL A 97 4.37 17.29 -13.09
N LEU A 98 4.44 18.24 -14.03
CA LEU A 98 3.63 19.46 -14.00
C LEU A 98 2.13 19.15 -14.10
N LEU A 99 1.75 18.18 -14.95
CA LEU A 99 0.35 17.72 -15.05
C LEU A 99 -0.11 17.04 -13.77
N ALA A 100 0.74 16.23 -13.13
CA ALA A 100 0.41 15.61 -11.84
C ALA A 100 0.32 16.63 -10.69
N ALA A 101 1.17 17.65 -10.69
CA ALA A 101 1.07 18.79 -9.76
C ALA A 101 -0.23 19.57 -9.97
N ALA A 102 -0.55 19.91 -11.22
CA ALA A 102 -1.80 20.56 -11.58
C ALA A 102 -3.02 19.69 -11.23
N ALA A 103 -2.91 18.37 -11.34
CA ALA A 103 -3.93 17.43 -10.92
C ALA A 103 -4.18 17.51 -9.41
N GLY A 104 -3.12 17.46 -8.60
CA GLY A 104 -3.20 17.63 -7.15
C GLY A 104 -3.85 18.96 -6.76
N VAL A 105 -3.41 20.08 -7.34
CA VAL A 105 -4.02 21.40 -7.11
C VAL A 105 -5.49 21.41 -7.51
N SER A 106 -5.84 20.82 -8.66
CA SER A 106 -7.22 20.75 -9.14
C SER A 106 -8.12 20.01 -8.14
N VAL A 107 -7.67 18.86 -7.64
CA VAL A 107 -8.42 18.10 -6.62
C VAL A 107 -8.51 18.88 -5.30
N ALA A 108 -7.44 19.56 -4.88
CA ALA A 108 -7.41 20.37 -3.67
C ALA A 108 -8.48 21.46 -3.66
N VAL A 109 -8.78 22.05 -4.82
CA VAL A 109 -9.84 23.05 -5.01
C VAL A 109 -11.19 22.43 -5.44
N GLY A 110 -11.38 21.12 -5.29
CA GLY A 110 -12.66 20.44 -5.55
C GLY A 110 -12.94 20.09 -7.02
N ARG A 111 -11.97 20.26 -7.92
CA ARG A 111 -12.10 19.96 -9.36
C ARG A 111 -11.66 18.55 -9.69
N PHE A 112 -12.37 17.57 -9.13
CA PHE A 112 -12.03 16.15 -9.24
C PHE A 112 -11.95 15.64 -10.68
N ALA A 113 -12.90 16.01 -11.56
CA ALA A 113 -12.86 15.59 -12.96
C ALA A 113 -11.57 16.04 -13.67
N LEU A 114 -11.25 17.34 -13.58
CA LEU A 114 -10.04 17.90 -14.14
C LEU A 114 -8.79 17.25 -13.53
N GLY A 115 -8.76 17.10 -12.21
CA GLY A 115 -7.65 16.47 -11.50
C GLY A 115 -7.41 15.02 -11.95
N GLY A 116 -8.46 14.20 -12.03
CA GLY A 116 -8.35 12.82 -12.48
C GLY A 116 -7.86 12.71 -13.91
N TRP A 117 -8.38 13.53 -14.82
CA TRP A 117 -7.92 13.54 -16.22
C TRP A 117 -6.48 14.02 -16.37
N LEU A 118 -6.09 15.11 -15.71
CA LEU A 118 -4.70 15.58 -15.72
C LEU A 118 -3.74 14.52 -15.20
N TYR A 119 -4.13 13.77 -14.16
CA TYR A 119 -3.33 12.68 -13.60
C TYR A 119 -3.21 11.47 -14.54
N LEU A 120 -4.29 11.09 -15.23
CA LEU A 120 -4.25 10.07 -16.26
C LEU A 120 -3.37 10.49 -17.45
N PHE A 121 -3.44 11.76 -17.86
CA PHE A 121 -2.56 12.29 -18.91
C PHE A 121 -1.09 12.36 -18.48
N ALA A 122 -0.80 12.69 -17.21
CA ALA A 122 0.54 12.60 -16.65
C ALA A 122 1.09 11.17 -16.80
N GLY A 123 0.33 10.15 -16.41
CA GLY A 123 0.71 8.75 -16.60
C GLY A 123 0.90 8.33 -18.06
N ALA A 124 0.16 8.94 -18.99
CA ALA A 124 0.39 8.71 -20.42
C ALA A 124 1.70 9.37 -20.91
N CYS A 125 2.02 10.58 -20.46
CA CYS A 125 3.29 11.25 -20.76
C CYS A 125 4.49 10.45 -20.25
N ASP A 126 4.41 9.91 -19.03
CA ASP A 126 5.39 9.01 -18.43
C ASP A 126 5.63 7.74 -19.26
N PHE A 127 4.56 7.11 -19.75
CA PHE A 127 4.72 5.99 -20.66
C PHE A 127 5.41 6.39 -21.97
N ILE A 128 5.10 7.58 -22.50
CA ILE A 128 5.65 8.11 -23.74
C ILE A 128 7.13 8.47 -23.60
N ASP A 129 7.55 9.07 -22.49
CA ASP A 129 8.93 9.54 -22.33
C ASP A 129 9.94 8.38 -22.35
N GLY A 130 9.62 7.27 -21.68
CA GLY A 130 10.48 6.10 -21.62
C GLY A 130 10.56 5.43 -22.98
N ARG A 131 9.42 5.37 -23.69
CA ARG A 131 9.38 4.88 -25.06
C ARG A 131 10.22 5.75 -25.98
N LEU A 132 10.05 7.07 -25.89
CA LEU A 132 10.78 8.06 -26.69
C LEU A 132 12.29 7.99 -26.46
N ALA A 133 12.73 7.88 -25.20
CA ALA A 133 14.15 7.74 -24.85
C ALA A 133 14.78 6.49 -25.50
N ARG A 134 14.07 5.36 -25.47
CA ARG A 134 14.55 4.11 -26.09
C ARG A 134 14.55 4.18 -27.61
N THR A 135 13.47 4.67 -28.24
CA THR A 135 13.38 4.73 -29.70
C THR A 135 14.31 5.77 -30.33
N THR A 136 14.70 6.80 -29.60
CA THR A 136 15.63 7.84 -30.08
C THR A 136 17.09 7.60 -29.67
N GLY A 137 17.40 6.47 -29.01
CA GLY A 137 18.75 6.16 -28.55
C GLY A 137 19.27 7.07 -27.43
N LYS A 138 18.38 7.77 -26.71
CA LYS A 138 18.69 8.72 -25.62
C LYS A 138 18.51 8.12 -24.22
N ALA A 139 18.25 6.82 -24.11
CA ALA A 139 18.12 6.13 -22.82
C ALA A 139 19.44 6.16 -22.04
N SER A 140 19.41 6.55 -20.77
CA SER A 140 20.59 6.64 -19.91
C SER A 140 20.27 6.25 -18.46
N PRO A 141 21.26 5.79 -17.66
CA PRO A 141 21.05 5.51 -16.23
C PRO A 141 20.61 6.75 -15.44
N ALA A 142 21.15 7.93 -15.78
CA ALA A 142 20.76 9.19 -15.17
C ALA A 142 19.29 9.54 -15.48
N GLY A 143 18.85 9.33 -16.72
CA GLY A 143 17.45 9.51 -17.12
C GLY A 143 16.53 8.53 -16.39
N ALA A 144 16.91 7.26 -16.28
CA ALA A 144 16.13 6.26 -15.55
C ALA A 144 16.00 6.58 -14.05
N ALA A 145 17.05 7.13 -13.43
CA ALA A 145 17.02 7.60 -12.05
C ALA A 145 16.12 8.84 -11.89
N LEU A 146 16.20 9.80 -12.81
CA LEU A 146 15.37 11.01 -12.82
C LEU A 146 13.89 10.67 -12.96
N ASP A 147 13.53 9.88 -13.99
CA ASP A 147 12.19 9.35 -14.27
C ASP A 147 11.59 8.72 -13.02
N SER A 148 12.31 7.72 -12.50
CA SER A 148 12.03 7.10 -11.22
C SER A 148 11.73 8.13 -10.12
N VAL A 149 12.65 9.04 -9.79
CA VAL A 149 12.44 9.99 -8.67
C VAL A 149 11.22 10.89 -8.91
N LEU A 150 11.07 11.41 -10.13
CA LEU A 150 9.97 12.30 -10.50
C LEU A 150 8.60 11.61 -10.44
N ASP A 151 8.52 10.31 -10.72
CA ASP A 151 7.31 9.51 -10.53
C ASP A 151 6.76 9.58 -9.12
N ARG A 152 7.67 9.56 -8.13
CA ARG A 152 7.30 9.62 -6.72
C ARG A 152 6.72 11.00 -6.39
N TYR A 153 7.28 12.06 -6.95
CA TYR A 153 6.72 13.41 -6.81
C TYR A 153 5.37 13.53 -7.51
N ALA A 154 5.21 12.97 -8.70
CA ALA A 154 3.96 12.96 -9.45
C ALA A 154 2.83 12.21 -8.71
N GLU A 155 3.11 10.99 -8.20
CA GLU A 155 2.15 10.25 -7.37
C GLU A 155 1.81 11.01 -6.08
N SER A 156 2.83 11.59 -5.43
CA SER A 156 2.64 12.33 -4.18
C SER A 156 1.81 13.60 -4.36
N ALA A 157 1.96 14.31 -5.49
CA ALA A 157 1.23 15.53 -5.76
C ALA A 157 -0.30 15.32 -5.76
N MET A 158 -0.77 14.23 -6.38
CA MET A 158 -2.18 13.83 -6.33
C MET A 158 -2.64 13.54 -4.89
N MET A 159 -1.85 12.77 -4.12
CA MET A 159 -2.17 12.45 -2.73
C MET A 159 -2.21 13.69 -1.84
N ILE A 160 -1.29 14.64 -2.03
CA ILE A 160 -1.28 15.92 -1.30
C ILE A 160 -2.54 16.72 -1.61
N GLY A 161 -2.97 16.75 -2.88
CA GLY A 161 -4.22 17.40 -3.27
C GLY A 161 -5.46 16.79 -2.62
N LEU A 162 -5.53 15.45 -2.59
CA LEU A 162 -6.58 14.71 -1.91
C LEU A 162 -6.55 14.94 -0.39
N ALA A 163 -5.36 14.95 0.22
CA ALA A 163 -5.18 15.19 1.64
C ALA A 163 -5.66 16.60 2.01
N TRP A 164 -5.35 17.60 1.17
CA TRP A 164 -5.84 18.95 1.35
C TRP A 164 -7.37 19.03 1.28
N TYR A 165 -7.97 18.38 0.28
CA TYR A 165 -9.43 18.36 0.10
C TYR A 165 -10.15 17.69 1.28
N TYR A 166 -9.61 16.56 1.77
CA TYR A 166 -10.19 15.76 2.85
C TYR A 166 -9.63 16.06 4.25
N ARG A 167 -8.91 17.17 4.44
CA ARG A 167 -8.17 17.48 5.69
C ARG A 167 -9.03 17.46 6.96
N ASP A 168 -10.31 17.80 6.84
CA ASP A 168 -11.28 17.86 7.94
C ASP A 168 -12.19 16.61 7.98
N ASN A 169 -11.79 15.52 7.31
CA ASN A 169 -12.56 14.30 7.14
C ASN A 169 -11.74 13.05 7.46
N TRP A 170 -12.39 11.97 7.89
CA TRP A 170 -11.73 10.68 8.17
C TRP A 170 -10.93 10.14 6.97
N VAL A 171 -11.30 10.52 5.74
CA VAL A 171 -10.61 10.15 4.49
C VAL A 171 -9.16 10.66 4.44
N LEU A 172 -8.79 11.67 5.22
CA LEU A 172 -7.39 12.10 5.34
C LEU A 172 -6.47 10.92 5.72
N PHE A 173 -6.88 10.11 6.68
CA PHE A 173 -6.06 9.00 7.17
C PHE A 173 -5.72 7.97 6.08
N PRO A 174 -6.68 7.39 5.32
CA PRO A 174 -6.35 6.50 4.22
C PRO A 174 -5.59 7.20 3.08
N VAL A 175 -5.76 8.51 2.84
CA VAL A 175 -4.90 9.23 1.89
C VAL A 175 -3.44 9.23 2.35
N LEU A 176 -3.18 9.55 3.62
CA LEU A 176 -1.82 9.54 4.19
C LEU A 176 -1.21 8.12 4.17
N LEU A 177 -2.02 7.09 4.45
CA LEU A 177 -1.58 5.69 4.32
C LEU A 177 -1.27 5.31 2.87
N ALA A 178 -2.06 5.76 1.90
CA ALA A 178 -1.81 5.52 0.49
C ALA A 178 -0.55 6.24 -0.01
N LEU A 179 -0.29 7.46 0.46
CA LEU A 179 0.95 8.20 0.20
C LEU A 179 2.17 7.44 0.74
N MET A 180 2.16 7.11 2.03
CA MET A 180 3.24 6.34 2.68
C MET A 180 3.46 4.99 1.98
N GLY A 181 2.38 4.26 1.73
CA GLY A 181 2.42 2.94 1.11
C GLY A 181 2.98 2.99 -0.31
N SER A 182 2.56 3.96 -1.13
CA SER A 182 3.06 4.11 -2.51
C SER A 182 4.56 4.39 -2.56
N THR A 183 5.06 5.22 -1.64
CA THR A 183 6.51 5.45 -1.48
C THR A 183 7.22 4.18 -1.02
N MET A 184 6.68 3.46 -0.04
CA MET A 184 7.29 2.23 0.49
C MET A 184 7.36 1.09 -0.53
N VAL A 185 6.32 0.92 -1.35
CA VAL A 185 6.33 -0.06 -2.46
C VAL A 185 7.52 0.17 -3.38
N SER A 186 7.83 1.42 -3.69
CA SER A 186 8.95 1.81 -4.57
C SER A 186 10.30 1.72 -3.85
N TYR A 187 10.37 2.18 -2.60
CA TYR A 187 11.59 2.17 -1.80
C TYR A 187 12.10 0.76 -1.51
N VAL A 188 11.21 -0.14 -1.05
CA VAL A 188 11.60 -1.53 -0.77
C VAL A 188 12.13 -2.23 -2.01
N ARG A 189 11.53 -1.96 -3.18
CA ARG A 189 12.04 -2.46 -4.46
C ARG A 189 13.44 -1.91 -4.75
N ALA A 190 13.62 -0.59 -4.72
CA ALA A 190 14.91 0.04 -4.98
C ALA A 190 16.00 -0.43 -3.99
N ARG A 191 15.65 -0.62 -2.72
CA ARG A 191 16.56 -1.12 -1.70
C ARG A 191 16.91 -2.58 -1.92
N GLY A 192 15.93 -3.43 -2.26
CA GLY A 192 16.16 -4.83 -2.59
C GLY A 192 17.05 -5.00 -3.82
N GLU A 193 16.74 -4.29 -4.91
CA GLU A 193 17.56 -4.29 -6.14
C GLU A 193 18.98 -3.77 -5.87
N GLY A 194 19.13 -2.73 -5.04
CA GLY A 194 20.43 -2.23 -4.59
C GLY A 194 21.23 -3.20 -3.70
N LEU A 195 20.59 -4.24 -3.16
CA LEU A 195 21.22 -5.35 -2.43
C LEU A 195 21.35 -6.62 -3.29
N GLY A 196 21.07 -6.53 -4.59
CA GLY A 196 21.20 -7.65 -5.53
C GLY A 196 19.99 -8.59 -5.59
N VAL A 197 18.85 -8.22 -4.98
CA VAL A 197 17.62 -9.01 -5.01
C VAL A 197 16.66 -8.51 -6.09
N ASP A 198 16.19 -9.41 -6.95
CA ASP A 198 15.15 -9.08 -7.94
C ASP A 198 13.77 -8.98 -7.26
N VAL A 199 13.19 -7.78 -7.20
CA VAL A 199 11.92 -7.50 -6.50
C VAL A 199 10.79 -7.27 -7.50
N LYS A 200 10.38 -8.34 -8.19
CA LYS A 200 9.23 -8.34 -9.13
C LYS A 200 7.89 -8.70 -8.48
N VAL A 201 7.90 -9.13 -7.22
CA VAL A 201 6.70 -9.56 -6.50
C VAL A 201 5.81 -8.37 -6.08
N GLY A 202 4.52 -8.65 -5.82
CA GLY A 202 3.55 -7.68 -5.35
C GLY A 202 2.31 -7.60 -6.22
N LEU A 203 1.15 -7.39 -5.58
CA LEU A 203 -0.15 -7.37 -6.27
C LEU A 203 -0.37 -6.08 -7.07
N MET A 204 0.15 -4.95 -6.58
CA MET A 204 -0.17 -3.65 -7.17
C MET A 204 1.10 -2.92 -7.62
N GLN A 205 1.28 -2.83 -8.94
CA GLN A 205 2.34 -2.02 -9.53
C GLN A 205 1.86 -0.57 -9.73
N ARG A 206 2.75 0.27 -10.27
CA ARG A 206 2.50 1.71 -10.45
C ARG A 206 1.36 2.00 -11.45
N PRO A 207 1.33 1.38 -12.65
CA PRO A 207 0.26 1.64 -13.62
C PRO A 207 -1.13 1.34 -13.07
N GLU A 208 -1.30 0.27 -12.30
CA GLU A 208 -2.59 -0.09 -11.71
C GLU A 208 -3.05 0.97 -10.69
N ARG A 209 -2.14 1.47 -9.83
CA ARG A 209 -2.47 2.56 -8.90
C ARG A 209 -2.91 3.81 -9.62
N LEU A 210 -2.15 4.21 -10.65
CA LEU A 210 -2.41 5.41 -11.42
C LEU A 210 -3.77 5.35 -12.09
N VAL A 211 -4.10 4.22 -12.73
CA VAL A 211 -5.38 4.02 -13.42
C VAL A 211 -6.54 3.95 -12.43
N ILE A 212 -6.43 3.14 -11.37
CA ILE A 212 -7.51 2.98 -10.37
C ILE A 212 -7.86 4.34 -9.75
N LEU A 213 -6.85 5.08 -9.29
CA LEU A 213 -7.08 6.38 -8.67
C LEU A 213 -7.52 7.44 -9.70
N GLY A 214 -6.83 7.54 -10.83
CA GLY A 214 -7.11 8.55 -11.85
C GLY A 214 -8.53 8.43 -12.40
N VAL A 215 -8.97 7.21 -12.74
CA VAL A 215 -10.34 6.94 -13.18
C VAL A 215 -11.33 7.24 -12.06
N ALA A 216 -11.11 6.74 -10.85
CA ALA A 216 -12.03 6.97 -9.75
C ALA A 216 -12.21 8.46 -9.44
N VAL A 217 -11.13 9.24 -9.45
CA VAL A 217 -11.14 10.69 -9.26
C VAL A 217 -11.83 11.39 -10.44
N ALA A 218 -11.52 11.01 -11.68
CA ALA A 218 -12.09 11.63 -12.89
C ALA A 218 -13.62 11.47 -12.97
N PHE A 219 -14.14 10.30 -12.61
CA PHE A 219 -15.56 9.96 -12.73
C PHE A 219 -16.37 10.20 -11.46
N SER A 220 -15.72 10.40 -10.29
CA SER A 220 -16.45 10.62 -9.05
C SER A 220 -17.44 11.79 -9.07
N PRO A 221 -17.22 12.90 -9.82
CA PRO A 221 -18.20 13.99 -9.92
C PRO A 221 -19.55 13.58 -10.49
N ILE A 222 -19.63 12.55 -11.35
CA ILE A 222 -20.90 12.05 -11.89
C ILE A 222 -21.78 11.52 -10.78
N LEU A 223 -21.23 10.64 -9.92
CA LEU A 223 -21.95 10.13 -8.76
C LEU A 223 -22.27 11.25 -7.76
N ALA A 224 -21.34 12.18 -7.54
CA ALA A 224 -21.58 13.30 -6.64
C ALA A 224 -22.75 14.19 -7.11
N ALA A 225 -22.85 14.45 -8.43
CA ALA A 225 -23.95 15.21 -9.01
C ALA A 225 -25.32 14.54 -8.82
N TRP A 226 -25.37 13.20 -8.79
CA TRP A 226 -26.63 12.47 -8.57
C TRP A 226 -27.02 12.38 -7.09
N TYR A 227 -26.06 12.10 -6.20
CA TYR A 227 -26.35 11.89 -4.77
C TYR A 227 -26.44 13.19 -3.97
N VAL A 228 -25.63 14.20 -4.31
CA VAL A 228 -25.50 15.44 -3.53
C VAL A 228 -25.36 16.65 -4.49
N PRO A 229 -26.42 16.97 -5.26
CA PRO A 229 -26.36 17.95 -6.35
C PRO A 229 -26.03 19.39 -5.90
N ASN A 230 -26.42 19.74 -4.67
CA ASN A 230 -26.35 21.11 -4.15
C ASN A 230 -25.13 21.39 -3.26
N ASP A 231 -24.36 20.37 -2.91
CA ASP A 231 -23.18 20.54 -2.06
C ASP A 231 -22.00 21.02 -2.93
N PRO A 232 -21.40 22.20 -2.65
CA PRO A 232 -20.24 22.69 -3.40
C PRO A 232 -18.98 21.82 -3.18
N HIS A 233 -18.87 21.11 -2.06
CA HIS A 233 -17.72 20.27 -1.70
C HIS A 233 -18.16 18.86 -1.29
N PRO A 234 -18.75 18.08 -2.22
CA PRO A 234 -19.33 16.79 -1.89
C PRO A 234 -18.25 15.73 -1.60
N MET A 235 -18.57 14.79 -0.73
CA MET A 235 -17.71 13.62 -0.57
C MET A 235 -17.71 12.76 -1.84
N HIS A 236 -16.61 12.79 -2.58
CA HIS A 236 -16.39 12.00 -3.80
C HIS A 236 -16.22 10.50 -3.52
N ARG A 237 -17.33 9.80 -3.27
CA ARG A 237 -17.36 8.39 -2.80
C ARG A 237 -16.57 7.42 -3.68
N LEU A 238 -16.57 7.60 -4.99
CA LEU A 238 -15.79 6.73 -5.89
C LEU A 238 -14.28 6.91 -5.66
N ALA A 239 -13.83 8.16 -5.52
CA ALA A 239 -12.45 8.46 -5.17
C ALA A 239 -12.10 7.91 -3.78
N VAL A 240 -12.99 8.03 -2.80
CA VAL A 240 -12.80 7.46 -1.45
C VAL A 240 -12.58 5.95 -1.50
N VAL A 241 -13.40 5.21 -2.26
CA VAL A 241 -13.23 3.76 -2.42
C VAL A 241 -11.86 3.43 -3.01
N ALA A 242 -11.44 4.15 -4.06
CA ALA A 242 -10.12 3.95 -4.65
C ALA A 242 -8.99 4.27 -3.67
N ILE A 243 -9.09 5.34 -2.88
CA ILE A 243 -8.10 5.70 -1.86
C ILE A 243 -7.98 4.60 -0.80
N VAL A 244 -9.09 4.06 -0.30
CA VAL A 244 -9.06 2.98 0.70
C VAL A 244 -8.45 1.70 0.11
N ILE A 245 -8.82 1.35 -1.13
CA ILE A 245 -8.20 0.22 -1.84
C ILE A 245 -6.70 0.44 -1.96
N LEU A 246 -6.26 1.62 -2.41
CA LEU A 246 -4.84 1.96 -2.56
C LEU A 246 -4.10 1.91 -1.23
N ALA A 247 -4.68 2.48 -0.17
CA ALA A 247 -4.10 2.45 1.17
C ALA A 247 -3.84 1.01 1.64
N ALA A 248 -4.84 0.13 1.57
CA ALA A 248 -4.67 -1.25 2.01
C ALA A 248 -3.68 -2.04 1.13
N SER A 249 -3.85 -1.95 -0.19
CA SER A 249 -3.08 -2.78 -1.14
C SER A 249 -1.63 -2.32 -1.30
N THR A 250 -1.32 -1.03 -1.14
CA THR A 250 0.08 -0.55 -1.11
C THR A 250 0.81 -1.00 0.14
N GLN A 251 0.18 -0.95 1.31
CA GLN A 251 0.79 -1.44 2.56
C GLN A 251 1.04 -2.93 2.50
N PHE A 252 0.05 -3.70 2.02
CA PHE A 252 0.22 -5.12 1.79
C PHE A 252 1.36 -5.41 0.81
N THR A 253 1.43 -4.68 -0.30
CA THR A 253 2.48 -4.88 -1.31
C THR A 253 3.87 -4.51 -0.77
N ALA A 254 3.99 -3.43 -0.01
CA ALA A 254 5.25 -3.02 0.61
C ALA A 254 5.74 -4.07 1.62
N ALA A 255 4.85 -4.57 2.49
CA ALA A 255 5.17 -5.62 3.45
C ALA A 255 5.55 -6.93 2.74
N HIS A 256 4.80 -7.34 1.72
CA HIS A 256 5.10 -8.54 0.93
C HIS A 256 6.47 -8.45 0.25
N ARG A 257 6.80 -7.30 -0.34
CA ARG A 257 8.13 -7.05 -0.92
C ARG A 257 9.23 -7.07 0.13
N LEU A 258 8.98 -6.50 1.31
CA LEU A 258 9.97 -6.46 2.38
C LEU A 258 10.29 -7.87 2.87
N VAL A 259 9.26 -8.67 3.14
CA VAL A 259 9.41 -10.08 3.54
C VAL A 259 10.17 -10.85 2.46
N HIS A 260 9.84 -10.65 1.18
CA HIS A 260 10.58 -11.27 0.07
C HIS A 260 12.05 -10.89 0.06
N VAL A 261 12.38 -9.60 0.22
CA VAL A 261 13.77 -9.11 0.24
C VAL A 261 14.53 -9.69 1.43
N VAL A 262 13.95 -9.67 2.63
CA VAL A 262 14.58 -10.21 3.83
C VAL A 262 14.85 -11.71 3.68
N HIS A 263 13.88 -12.49 3.22
CA HIS A 263 14.08 -13.92 2.98
C HIS A 263 15.11 -14.23 1.89
N ALA A 264 15.18 -13.39 0.85
CA ALA A 264 16.17 -13.56 -0.22
C ALA A 264 17.60 -13.27 0.25
N LEU A 265 17.78 -12.34 1.19
CA LEU A 265 19.10 -11.95 1.71
C LEU A 265 19.62 -12.87 2.81
N ASP A 266 18.73 -13.53 3.55
CA ASP A 266 19.11 -14.48 4.58
C ASP A 266 18.34 -15.82 4.45
N PRO A 267 18.94 -16.78 3.71
CA PRO A 267 18.37 -18.12 3.57
C PRO A 267 18.33 -18.91 4.89
N ARG A 268 19.20 -18.59 5.86
CA ARG A 268 19.27 -19.28 7.17
C ARG A 268 18.08 -18.89 8.04
N THR A 269 17.76 -17.61 8.14
CA THR A 269 16.50 -17.18 8.76
C THR A 269 15.30 -17.73 8.00
N THR A 270 15.34 -17.86 6.67
CA THR A 270 14.23 -18.45 5.90
C THR A 270 13.96 -19.92 6.26
N ALA A 271 15.02 -20.73 6.41
CA ALA A 271 14.89 -22.13 6.83
C ALA A 271 14.34 -22.24 8.27
N LYS A 272 14.86 -21.40 9.18
CA LYS A 272 14.38 -21.28 10.56
C LYS A 272 12.91 -20.84 10.62
N TRP A 273 12.55 -19.81 9.88
CA TRP A 273 11.19 -19.28 9.74
C TRP A 273 10.25 -20.34 9.20
N ARG A 274 10.66 -21.17 8.24
CA ARG A 274 9.82 -22.29 7.74
C ARG A 274 9.62 -23.40 8.77
N LYS A 275 10.61 -23.65 9.64
CA LYS A 275 10.54 -24.65 10.73
C LYS A 275 9.63 -24.16 11.87
N THR A 276 9.77 -22.91 12.29
CA THR A 276 9.00 -22.32 13.42
C THR A 276 7.64 -21.75 13.03
N THR A 277 7.46 -21.31 11.78
CA THR A 277 6.20 -20.76 11.23
C THR A 277 5.38 -21.83 10.49
N GLY A 278 5.45 -23.09 10.96
CA GLY A 278 4.66 -24.19 10.39
C GLY A 278 3.17 -23.85 10.31
N ARG A 279 2.43 -24.47 9.38
CA ARG A 279 0.99 -24.22 9.14
C ARG A 279 0.21 -24.20 10.47
N GLY A 280 -0.15 -22.99 10.93
CA GLY A 280 -0.95 -22.77 12.13
C GLY A 280 -0.21 -22.30 13.38
N SER A 281 1.10 -22.02 13.37
CA SER A 281 1.82 -21.50 14.56
C SER A 281 1.22 -20.20 15.12
N LEU A 282 0.78 -19.28 14.24
CA LEU A 282 0.01 -18.08 14.61
C LEU A 282 -1.29 -18.46 15.34
N LEU A 283 -2.08 -19.35 14.75
CA LEU A 283 -3.33 -19.81 15.34
C LEU A 283 -3.12 -20.49 16.69
N ARG A 284 -2.09 -21.33 16.81
CA ARG A 284 -1.71 -21.99 18.07
C ARG A 284 -1.29 -20.99 19.14
N ASN A 285 -0.49 -19.98 18.79
CA ASN A 285 -0.13 -18.90 19.71
C ASN A 285 -1.37 -18.11 20.14
N THR A 286 -2.26 -17.76 19.20
CA THR A 286 -3.52 -17.08 19.54
C THR A 286 -4.38 -17.93 20.48
N ILE A 287 -4.50 -19.24 20.25
CA ILE A 287 -5.20 -20.16 21.16
C ILE A 287 -4.53 -20.17 22.55
N ALA A 288 -3.20 -20.27 22.61
CA ALA A 288 -2.45 -20.22 23.86
C ALA A 288 -2.72 -18.92 24.64
N ALA A 289 -2.70 -17.77 23.94
CA ALA A 289 -2.97 -16.46 24.53
C ALA A 289 -4.42 -16.35 25.04
N VAL A 290 -5.41 -16.87 24.29
CA VAL A 290 -6.82 -16.89 24.70
C VAL A 290 -7.01 -17.75 25.95
N VAL A 291 -6.43 -18.96 25.99
CA VAL A 291 -6.49 -19.85 27.16
C VAL A 291 -5.84 -19.20 28.38
N ALA A 292 -4.65 -18.61 28.20
CA ALA A 292 -3.95 -17.89 29.26
C ALA A 292 -4.78 -16.73 29.83
N THR A 293 -5.43 -15.95 28.97
CA THR A 293 -6.32 -14.84 29.38
C THR A 293 -7.54 -15.35 30.14
N ALA A 294 -8.11 -16.49 29.73
CA ALA A 294 -9.22 -17.11 30.43
C ALA A 294 -8.81 -17.61 31.84
N VAL A 295 -7.61 -18.20 31.97
CA VAL A 295 -7.06 -18.62 33.26
C VAL A 295 -6.79 -17.43 34.17
N ASP A 296 -6.18 -16.37 33.65
CA ASP A 296 -5.97 -15.10 34.36
C ASP A 296 -7.30 -14.58 34.94
N PHE A 297 -8.33 -14.46 34.09
CA PHE A 297 -9.65 -14.00 34.52
C PHE A 297 -10.29 -14.92 35.58
N ALA A 298 -10.14 -16.24 35.44
CA ALA A 298 -10.67 -17.20 36.41
C ALA A 298 -9.97 -17.08 37.78
N ILE A 299 -8.63 -16.91 37.79
CA ILE A 299 -7.85 -16.68 39.01
C ILE A 299 -8.28 -15.36 39.66
N PHE A 300 -8.39 -14.29 38.87
CA PHE A 300 -8.86 -12.99 39.35
C PHE A 300 -10.24 -13.11 40.01
N ALA A 301 -11.21 -13.71 39.32
CA ALA A 301 -12.58 -13.86 39.81
C ALA A 301 -12.63 -14.72 41.08
N ALA A 302 -11.87 -15.81 41.15
CA ALA A 302 -11.80 -16.66 42.32
C ALA A 302 -11.21 -15.90 43.53
N LEU A 303 -10.11 -15.16 43.34
CA LEU A 303 -9.46 -14.42 44.41
C LEU A 303 -10.33 -13.27 44.94
N VAL A 304 -11.03 -12.56 44.06
CA VAL A 304 -11.91 -11.45 44.45
C VAL A 304 -13.20 -11.96 45.09
N HIS A 305 -13.88 -12.93 44.49
CA HIS A 305 -15.21 -13.35 44.93
C HIS A 305 -15.22 -14.45 46.00
N LEU A 306 -14.21 -15.33 46.03
CA LEU A 306 -14.17 -16.44 46.98
C LEU A 306 -13.22 -16.16 48.15
N ALA A 307 -12.14 -15.42 47.91
CA ALA A 307 -11.09 -15.18 48.90
C ALA A 307 -11.01 -13.74 49.43
N ASN A 308 -11.88 -12.82 48.96
CA ASN A 308 -11.90 -11.40 49.33
C ASN A 308 -10.53 -10.70 49.20
N VAL A 309 -9.69 -11.15 48.25
CA VAL A 309 -8.40 -10.52 47.96
C VAL A 309 -8.65 -9.20 47.25
N THR A 310 -7.80 -8.20 47.52
CA THR A 310 -7.93 -6.90 46.87
C THR A 310 -7.79 -7.03 45.34
N PRO A 311 -8.58 -6.30 44.54
CA PRO A 311 -8.58 -6.45 43.08
C PRO A 311 -7.19 -6.29 42.44
N TRP A 312 -6.36 -5.39 42.96
CA TRP A 312 -5.01 -5.17 42.40
C TRP A 312 -4.06 -6.35 42.64
N LEU A 313 -4.15 -7.02 43.79
CA LEU A 313 -3.40 -8.25 44.08
C LEU A 313 -3.94 -9.43 43.27
N ALA A 314 -5.26 -9.53 43.14
CA ALA A 314 -5.90 -10.56 42.33
C ALA A 314 -5.51 -10.46 40.85
N THR A 315 -5.43 -9.24 40.30
CA THR A 315 -4.96 -9.01 38.91
C THR A 315 -3.49 -9.36 38.77
N ALA A 316 -2.63 -9.00 39.72
CA ALA A 316 -1.22 -9.34 39.67
C ALA A 316 -1.01 -10.87 39.69
N ALA A 317 -1.73 -11.58 40.55
CA ALA A 317 -1.67 -13.04 40.63
C ALA A 317 -2.21 -13.71 39.36
N GLY A 318 -3.34 -13.25 38.83
CA GLY A 318 -3.92 -13.72 37.57
C GLY A 318 -2.96 -13.55 36.39
N CYS A 319 -2.35 -12.38 36.25
CA CYS A 319 -1.35 -12.10 35.21
C CYS A 319 -0.14 -13.05 35.27
N VAL A 320 0.37 -13.34 36.48
CA VAL A 320 1.50 -14.26 36.66
C VAL A 320 1.10 -15.68 36.25
N VAL A 321 -0.04 -16.18 36.75
CA VAL A 321 -0.50 -17.54 36.45
C VAL A 321 -0.84 -17.68 34.96
N GLY A 322 -1.56 -16.73 34.38
CA GLY A 322 -1.85 -16.68 32.96
C GLY A 322 -0.57 -16.62 32.11
N GLY A 323 0.42 -15.82 32.53
CA GLY A 323 1.73 -15.74 31.90
C GLY A 323 2.48 -17.07 31.89
N VAL A 324 2.48 -17.79 33.02
CA VAL A 324 3.07 -19.14 33.13
C VAL A 324 2.36 -20.11 32.21
N VAL A 325 1.02 -20.13 32.21
CA VAL A 325 0.22 -20.99 31.33
C VAL A 325 0.54 -20.68 29.86
N ASN A 326 0.59 -19.41 29.47
CA ASN A 326 0.91 -19.03 28.10
C ASN A 326 2.32 -19.47 27.71
N PHE A 327 3.30 -19.30 28.60
CA PHE A 327 4.67 -19.76 28.39
C PHE A 327 4.72 -21.28 28.20
N THR A 328 4.07 -22.05 29.08
CA THR A 328 4.06 -23.51 29.02
C THR A 328 3.42 -24.03 27.73
N ILE A 329 2.25 -23.50 27.35
CA ILE A 329 1.58 -23.91 26.10
C ILE A 329 2.46 -23.56 24.89
N ASN A 330 3.02 -22.35 24.85
CA ASN A 330 3.85 -21.95 23.72
C ASN A 330 5.14 -22.77 23.62
N ARG A 331 5.77 -23.08 24.75
CA ARG A 331 6.97 -23.90 24.82
C ARG A 331 6.70 -25.34 24.36
N VAL A 332 5.63 -25.97 24.83
CA VAL A 332 5.36 -27.40 24.59
C VAL A 332 4.64 -27.65 23.26
N TRP A 333 3.69 -26.79 22.88
CA TRP A 333 2.75 -27.06 21.80
C TRP A 333 2.87 -26.11 20.60
N THR A 334 3.00 -24.81 20.84
CA THR A 334 3.06 -23.83 19.75
C THR A 334 4.39 -23.90 19.01
N PHE A 335 5.50 -23.83 19.75
CA PHE A 335 6.86 -23.77 19.20
C PHE A 335 7.68 -25.04 19.51
N ALA A 336 7.22 -25.88 20.44
CA ALA A 336 7.88 -27.14 20.82
C ALA A 336 9.39 -26.97 21.08
N SER A 337 9.75 -25.96 21.88
CA SER A 337 11.15 -25.60 22.15
C SER A 337 11.79 -26.53 23.18
N ASN A 338 13.03 -26.94 22.89
CA ASN A 338 13.87 -27.76 23.77
C ASN A 338 14.98 -26.96 24.50
N GLY A 339 14.99 -25.62 24.39
CA GLY A 339 16.02 -24.76 25.01
C GLY A 339 15.95 -24.73 26.54
N HIS A 340 16.92 -24.09 27.20
CA HIS A 340 17.00 -24.07 28.68
C HIS A 340 15.79 -23.32 29.30
N PRO A 341 14.95 -23.97 30.13
CA PRO A 341 13.66 -23.41 30.59
C PRO A 341 13.76 -22.05 31.29
N ILE A 342 14.77 -21.86 32.14
CA ILE A 342 14.96 -20.61 32.90
C ILE A 342 15.38 -19.47 31.98
N GLY A 343 16.20 -19.75 30.96
CA GLY A 343 16.64 -18.74 30.00
C GLY A 343 15.47 -18.24 29.15
N GLU A 344 14.66 -19.17 28.64
CA GLU A 344 13.45 -18.81 27.89
C GLU A 344 12.42 -18.08 28.77
N ALA A 345 12.26 -18.45 30.04
CA ALA A 345 11.34 -17.79 30.96
C ALA A 345 11.72 -16.30 31.18
N TRP A 346 13.02 -15.99 31.27
CA TRP A 346 13.49 -14.59 31.36
C TRP A 346 13.22 -13.80 30.09
N ARG A 347 13.50 -14.39 28.91
CA ARG A 347 13.19 -13.78 27.62
C ARG A 347 11.68 -13.57 27.46
N TYR A 348 10.87 -14.55 27.85
CA TYR A 348 9.42 -14.46 27.84
C TYR A 348 8.91 -13.35 28.76
N THR A 349 9.44 -13.27 29.97
CA THR A 349 9.09 -12.21 30.94
C THR A 349 9.40 -10.83 30.38
N PHE A 350 10.56 -10.66 29.73
CA PHE A 350 10.90 -9.42 29.04
C PHE A 350 9.87 -9.07 27.94
N VAL A 351 9.55 -10.01 27.05
CA VAL A 351 8.58 -9.81 25.97
C VAL A 351 7.19 -9.48 26.52
N SER A 352 6.73 -10.21 27.55
CA SER A 352 5.43 -10.00 28.17
C SER A 352 5.33 -8.64 28.88
N THR A 353 6.38 -8.25 29.62
CA THR A 353 6.40 -6.98 30.36
C THR A 353 6.47 -5.79 29.40
N SER A 354 7.35 -5.85 28.40
CA SER A 354 7.43 -4.82 27.35
C SER A 354 6.14 -4.74 26.53
N SER A 355 5.49 -5.87 26.24
CA SER A 355 4.16 -5.90 25.62
C SER A 355 3.10 -5.22 26.48
N ALA A 356 3.09 -5.44 27.80
CA ALA A 356 2.13 -4.77 28.69
C ALA A 356 2.30 -3.25 28.65
N LEU A 357 3.55 -2.76 28.66
CA LEU A 357 3.87 -1.34 28.54
C LEU A 357 3.50 -0.76 27.17
N LEU A 358 3.76 -1.49 26.09
CA LEU A 358 3.37 -1.08 24.73
C LEU A 358 1.85 -1.04 24.57
N ASN A 359 1.12 -1.97 25.20
CA ASN A 359 -0.33 -1.97 25.20
C ASN A 359 -0.92 -0.80 25.98
N SER A 360 -0.47 -0.58 27.22
CA SER A 360 -0.99 0.51 28.05
C SER A 360 -0.59 1.88 27.49
N GLY A 361 0.69 2.05 27.13
CA GLY A 361 1.21 3.27 26.52
C GLY A 361 0.61 3.54 25.15
N GLY A 362 0.45 2.52 24.31
CA GLY A 362 -0.16 2.66 22.98
C GLY A 362 -1.61 3.11 23.05
N VAL A 363 -2.40 2.55 23.97
CA VAL A 363 -3.79 3.00 24.20
C VAL A 363 -3.81 4.43 24.71
N ALA A 364 -2.96 4.77 25.68
CA ALA A 364 -2.86 6.14 26.20
C ALA A 364 -2.54 7.15 25.09
N VAL A 365 -1.60 6.81 24.20
CA VAL A 365 -1.24 7.66 23.05
C VAL A 365 -2.40 7.80 22.07
N LEU A 366 -3.10 6.71 21.74
CA LEU A 366 -4.23 6.77 20.82
C LEU A 366 -5.42 7.56 21.38
N LEU A 367 -5.62 7.54 22.70
CA LEU A 367 -6.67 8.33 23.36
C LEU A 367 -6.39 9.85 23.38
N PHE A 368 -5.21 10.31 22.98
CA PHE A 368 -4.99 11.72 22.68
C PHE A 368 -5.71 12.17 21.40
N LEU A 369 -6.16 11.25 20.54
CA LEU A 369 -6.94 11.58 19.36
C LEU A 369 -8.40 11.88 19.78
N PRO A 370 -8.87 13.12 19.60
CA PRO A 370 -10.25 13.46 19.96
C PRO A 370 -11.21 12.62 19.10
N ASN A 371 -12.21 12.03 19.74
CA ASN A 371 -13.25 11.19 19.13
C ASN A 371 -12.83 9.78 18.69
N LEU A 372 -11.62 9.31 19.01
CA LEU A 372 -11.29 7.89 18.81
C LEU A 372 -11.96 7.04 19.89
N ASP A 373 -12.77 6.06 19.48
CA ASP A 373 -13.41 5.15 20.42
C ASP A 373 -12.37 4.35 21.22
N GLN A 374 -12.58 4.27 22.53
CA GLN A 374 -11.65 3.60 23.45
C GLN A 374 -11.48 2.11 23.16
N HIS A 375 -12.55 1.44 22.71
CA HIS A 375 -12.50 0.01 22.38
C HIS A 375 -11.74 -0.20 21.08
N LEU A 376 -11.92 0.70 20.11
CA LEU A 376 -11.15 0.69 18.87
C LEU A 376 -9.65 0.94 19.15
N ALA A 377 -9.31 1.93 19.96
CA ALA A 377 -7.92 2.19 20.37
C ALA A 377 -7.29 0.96 21.05
N TRP A 378 -8.04 0.36 21.99
CA TRP A 378 -7.66 -0.87 22.69
C TRP A 378 -7.43 -2.06 21.74
N ALA A 379 -8.31 -2.25 20.77
CA ALA A 379 -8.23 -3.36 19.83
C ALA A 379 -7.07 -3.19 18.84
N VAL A 380 -6.90 -1.98 18.28
CA VAL A 380 -5.83 -1.66 17.33
C VAL A 380 -4.46 -1.82 17.97
N VAL A 381 -4.26 -1.28 19.18
CA VAL A 381 -2.98 -1.38 19.88
C VAL A 381 -2.65 -2.84 20.20
N ARG A 382 -3.62 -3.62 20.72
CA ARG A 382 -3.39 -5.04 21.00
C ARG A 382 -3.05 -5.84 19.75
N ALA A 383 -3.75 -5.61 18.65
CA ALA A 383 -3.45 -6.26 17.38
C ALA A 383 -2.03 -5.89 16.89
N ALA A 384 -1.67 -4.60 16.96
CA ALA A 384 -0.35 -4.11 16.56
C ALA A 384 0.78 -4.70 17.43
N VAL A 385 0.65 -4.65 18.75
CA VAL A 385 1.63 -5.22 19.69
C VAL A 385 1.71 -6.74 19.54
N PHE A 386 0.59 -7.43 19.31
CA PHE A 386 0.62 -8.86 19.06
C PHE A 386 1.41 -9.23 17.79
N VAL A 387 1.08 -8.58 16.67
CA VAL A 387 1.67 -8.90 15.35
C VAL A 387 3.12 -8.41 15.23
N ALA A 388 3.44 -7.23 15.76
CA ALA A 388 4.76 -6.61 15.58
C ALA A 388 5.75 -6.93 16.70
N TRP A 389 5.27 -7.29 17.90
CA TRP A 389 6.12 -7.47 19.08
C TRP A 389 6.02 -8.88 19.66
N ASN A 390 4.85 -9.29 20.16
CA ASN A 390 4.71 -10.56 20.88
C ASN A 390 5.02 -11.76 20.01
N TYR A 391 4.29 -11.92 18.90
CA TYR A 391 4.41 -13.12 18.08
C TYR A 391 5.82 -13.28 17.47
N PRO A 392 6.42 -12.24 16.86
CA PRO A 392 7.78 -12.35 16.33
C PRO A 392 8.82 -12.63 17.41
N LEU A 393 8.81 -11.92 18.54
CA LEU A 393 9.81 -12.14 19.59
C LEU A 393 9.63 -13.49 20.30
N GLN A 394 8.40 -13.96 20.47
CA GLN A 394 8.19 -15.31 21.01
C GLN A 394 8.78 -16.36 20.07
N ARG A 395 8.53 -16.22 18.76
CA ARG A 395 9.05 -17.15 17.75
C ARG A 395 10.57 -17.09 17.59
N ASP A 396 11.14 -15.89 17.52
CA ASP A 396 12.52 -15.68 17.06
C ASP A 396 13.53 -15.49 18.21
N TYR A 397 13.08 -15.05 19.39
CA TYR A 397 13.95 -14.74 20.53
C TYR A 397 13.71 -15.65 21.75
N VAL A 398 12.45 -15.83 22.14
CA VAL A 398 12.09 -16.61 23.34
C VAL A 398 12.27 -18.10 23.11
N PHE A 399 11.62 -18.65 22.10
CA PHE A 399 11.56 -20.10 21.84
C PHE A 399 12.51 -20.53 20.71
N THR A 400 13.76 -20.09 20.80
CA THR A 400 14.83 -20.43 19.85
C THR A 400 15.72 -21.54 20.41
N GLU A 401 16.00 -22.57 19.59
CA GLU A 401 16.96 -23.64 19.91
C GLU A 401 18.35 -23.04 20.22
N THR A 402 18.98 -23.49 21.31
CA THR A 402 20.24 -22.91 21.83
C THR A 402 21.45 -23.12 20.91
N ASP A 403 21.43 -24.13 20.03
CA ASP A 403 22.55 -24.43 19.11
C ASP A 403 22.77 -23.32 18.06
N ASP A 404 21.77 -22.46 17.80
CA ASP A 404 21.87 -21.36 16.82
C ASP A 404 22.67 -20.14 17.34
N LEU A 405 22.87 -19.99 18.66
CA LEU A 405 23.50 -18.80 19.25
C LEU A 405 25.04 -18.90 19.33
N ASP A 406 25.58 -20.12 19.36
CA ASP A 406 27.03 -20.37 19.47
C ASP A 406 27.74 -20.41 18.10
N GLU A 407 27.01 -20.56 16.98
CA GLU A 407 27.56 -20.46 15.62
C GLU A 407 27.63 -19.00 15.08
N ALA A 408 27.29 -18.01 15.90
CA ALA A 408 27.25 -16.60 15.53
C ALA A 408 28.61 -15.85 15.66
N GLU A 409 29.72 -16.56 15.87
CA GLU A 409 31.04 -15.99 15.59
C GLU A 409 31.28 -15.98 14.06
N PRO A 410 31.43 -14.82 13.41
CA PRO A 410 31.80 -14.82 12.02
C PRO A 410 33.22 -15.35 11.91
N SER A 411 33.39 -16.47 11.21
CA SER A 411 34.68 -16.88 10.66
C SER A 411 35.23 -15.73 9.84
N ALA A 412 36.12 -14.94 10.44
CA ALA A 412 36.89 -13.93 9.76
C ALA A 412 37.80 -14.62 8.73
N CYS A 413 37.47 -14.45 7.45
CA CYS A 413 38.39 -14.58 6.33
C CYS A 413 38.09 -13.49 5.31
#